data_AF-A0A8T7CS30-F1
#
_entry.id   AF-A0A8T7CS30-F1
#
_cell.length_a   1.000
_cell.length_b   1.000
_cell.length_c   1.000
_cell.angle_alpha   90.00
_cell.angle_beta   90.00
_cell.angle_gamma   90.00
#
_symmetry.space_group_name_H-M   'P 1'
#
loop_
_entity.id
_entity.type
_entity.pdbx_description
1 polymer ?
#
loop_
_entity_poly.entity_id
_entity_poly.type
_entity_poly.pdbx_seq_one_letter_code
_entity_poly.pdbx_strand_id
1 'polypeptide(L)'
;LGASVATLVAGTIPERIRSLVCIEGFGPLTTPPEQAPEQLRKSIKRYRDGSGEVRRFGSLAEAARIRARSTSVTLEAATVLSERGTRIDNDQLIWSSDPRLLYDSPMRLTEDHACAFIGSILAPALLIRGDNGIDYLRKVYKRRVAACADLQTRVLPGGHHLHLESDTADRVIEEINSFVGGLV
;
A
#
# COMPACT_ATOMS: atom_id res chain seq x y z
N LEU A 1 -0.77 0.62 0.16
CA LEU A 1 -2.03 1.37 0.35
C LEU A 1 -3.27 0.49 0.17
N GLY A 2 -3.43 -0.21 -0.96
CA GLY A 2 -4.62 -1.04 -1.21
C GLY A 2 -4.94 -2.02 -0.08
N ALA A 3 -3.93 -2.76 0.39
CA ALA A 3 -4.09 -3.66 1.55
C ALA A 3 -4.57 -2.93 2.81
N SER A 4 -4.06 -1.74 3.11
CA SER A 4 -4.51 -0.93 4.25
C SER A 4 -5.99 -0.57 4.17
N VAL A 5 -6.47 -0.13 2.99
CA VAL A 5 -7.89 0.18 2.77
C VAL A 5 -8.72 -1.09 2.90
N ALA A 6 -8.29 -2.19 2.28
CA ALA A 6 -8.99 -3.47 2.35
C ALA A 6 -9.12 -3.99 3.79
N THR A 7 -8.07 -3.86 4.61
CA THR A 7 -8.11 -4.20 6.03
C THR A 7 -9.14 -3.35 6.80
N LEU A 8 -9.17 -2.03 6.56
CA LEU A 8 -10.15 -1.15 7.21
C LEU A 8 -11.58 -1.49 6.81
N VAL A 9 -11.83 -1.72 5.52
CA VAL A 9 -13.13 -2.12 5.01
C VAL A 9 -13.56 -3.45 5.63
N ALA A 10 -12.68 -4.45 5.66
CA ALA A 10 -12.97 -5.76 6.24
C ALA A 10 -13.23 -5.73 7.74
N GLY A 11 -12.59 -4.81 8.48
CA GLY A 11 -12.89 -4.59 9.90
C GLY A 11 -14.16 -3.78 10.15
N THR A 12 -14.61 -2.98 9.18
CA THR A 12 -15.77 -2.07 9.34
C THR A 12 -17.08 -2.73 8.94
N ILE A 13 -17.09 -3.51 7.86
CA ILE A 13 -18.27 -4.22 7.32
C ILE A 13 -17.94 -5.70 7.07
N PRO A 14 -17.54 -6.45 8.12
CA PRO A 14 -17.02 -7.81 7.97
C PRO A 14 -17.98 -8.78 7.28
N GLU A 15 -19.29 -8.59 7.45
CA GLU A 15 -20.34 -9.40 6.83
C GLU A 15 -20.40 -9.28 5.29
N ARG A 16 -19.74 -8.26 4.72
CA ARG A 16 -19.66 -8.04 3.27
C ARG A 16 -18.42 -8.66 2.64
N ILE A 17 -17.49 -9.16 3.45
CA ILE A 17 -16.18 -9.66 2.97
C ILE A 17 -16.16 -11.18 3.07
N ARG A 18 -16.03 -11.84 1.92
CA ARG A 18 -15.89 -13.30 1.84
C ARG A 18 -14.47 -13.77 2.21
N SER A 19 -13.46 -13.04 1.76
CA SER A 19 -12.05 -13.32 2.04
C SER A 19 -11.20 -12.07 1.83
N LEU A 20 -10.04 -12.01 2.48
CA LEU A 20 -9.11 -10.88 2.39
C LEU A 20 -7.71 -11.36 2.00
N VAL A 21 -7.21 -10.91 0.85
CA VAL A 21 -5.81 -11.12 0.46
C VAL A 21 -5.07 -9.78 0.53
N CYS A 22 -3.97 -9.78 1.27
CA CYS A 22 -3.14 -8.62 1.53
C CYS A 22 -1.70 -8.92 1.10
N ILE A 23 -1.15 -8.09 0.22
CA ILE A 23 0.25 -8.18 -0.22
C ILE A 23 1.02 -7.02 0.42
N GLU A 24 2.06 -7.36 1.18
CA GLU A 24 3.02 -6.46 1.80
C GLU A 24 2.46 -5.40 2.76
N GLY A 25 1.15 -5.38 3.04
CA GLY A 25 0.53 -4.47 3.99
C GLY A 25 -0.59 -5.14 4.74
N PHE A 26 -0.80 -4.76 5.99
CA PHE A 26 -1.92 -5.25 6.80
C PHE A 26 -2.33 -4.17 7.79
N GLY A 27 -3.37 -3.40 7.47
CA GLY A 27 -3.77 -2.19 8.20
C GLY A 27 -3.10 -0.88 7.73
N PRO A 28 -3.58 0.28 8.22
CA PRO A 28 -3.12 1.61 7.81
C PRO A 28 -1.76 2.01 8.38
N LEU A 29 -1.18 3.09 7.85
CA LEU A 29 -0.10 3.80 8.54
C LEU A 29 -0.67 4.49 9.79
N THR A 30 0.02 4.40 10.91
CA THR A 30 -0.46 4.96 12.18
C THR A 30 0.46 6.05 12.70
N THR A 31 -0.01 6.77 13.71
CA THR A 31 0.79 7.76 14.43
C THR A 31 0.42 7.72 15.91
N PRO A 32 1.40 7.70 16.83
CA PRO A 32 1.12 7.77 18.26
C PRO A 32 0.35 9.06 18.63
N PRO A 33 -0.54 9.03 19.63
CA PRO A 33 -1.33 10.20 20.03
C PRO A 33 -0.48 11.46 20.28
N GLU A 34 0.71 11.29 20.86
CA GLU A 34 1.62 12.38 21.24
C GLU A 34 2.13 13.15 20.02
N GLN A 35 2.16 12.53 18.84
CA GLN A 35 2.59 13.14 17.59
C GLN A 35 1.44 13.77 16.80
N ALA A 36 0.19 13.57 17.22
CA ALA A 36 -0.99 14.09 16.51
C ALA A 36 -0.97 15.62 16.31
N PRO A 37 -0.55 16.46 17.29
CA PRO A 37 -0.48 17.91 17.08
C PRO A 37 0.50 18.33 15.97
N GLU A 38 1.67 17.70 15.90
CA GLU A 38 2.66 17.97 14.85
C GLU A 38 2.19 17.44 13.49
N GLN A 39 1.57 16.26 13.46
CA GLN A 39 0.99 15.70 12.23
C GLN A 39 -0.07 16.63 11.63
N LEU A 40 -0.97 17.16 12.46
CA LEU A 40 -1.99 18.11 12.02
C LEU A 40 -1.36 19.42 11.53
N ARG A 41 -0.37 19.95 12.25
CA ARG A 41 0.39 21.15 11.85
C ARG A 41 1.03 20.97 10.47
N LYS A 42 1.70 19.84 10.22
CA LYS A 42 2.31 19.50 8.92
C LYS A 42 1.26 19.42 7.81
N SER A 43 0.15 18.74 8.07
CA SER A 43 -0.95 18.62 7.11
C SER A 43 -1.52 19.99 6.74
N ILE A 44 -1.92 20.82 7.72
CA ILE A 44 -2.44 22.17 7.46
C ILE A 44 -1.45 23.01 6.66
N LYS A 45 -0.17 22.99 7.04
CA LYS A 45 0.88 23.70 6.30
C LYS A 45 0.94 23.21 4.86
N ARG A 46 0.91 21.90 4.61
CA ARG A 46 0.95 21.34 3.25
C ARG A 46 -0.28 21.71 2.43
N TYR A 47 -1.47 21.70 3.02
CA TYR A 47 -2.70 22.13 2.34
C TYR A 47 -2.66 23.62 1.98
N ARG A 48 -2.14 24.47 2.87
CA ARG A 48 -1.96 25.90 2.64
C ARG A 48 -0.93 26.17 1.55
N ASP A 49 0.22 25.49 1.61
CA ASP A 49 1.34 25.73 0.68
C ASP A 49 1.07 25.12 -0.72
N GLY A 50 0.12 24.19 -0.84
CA GLY A 50 -0.27 23.59 -2.10
C GLY A 50 0.73 22.54 -2.61
N SER A 51 0.51 22.04 -3.82
CA SER A 51 1.29 20.94 -4.38
C SER A 51 2.61 21.38 -5.04
N GLY A 52 2.80 22.68 -5.25
CA GLY A 52 3.89 23.23 -6.07
C GLY A 52 3.66 23.02 -7.56
N GLU A 53 4.71 23.21 -8.36
CA GLU A 53 4.64 23.00 -9.81
C GLU A 53 4.49 21.52 -10.18
N VAL A 54 3.67 21.25 -11.20
CA VAL A 54 3.53 19.91 -11.77
C VAL A 54 4.82 19.54 -12.48
N ARG A 55 5.43 18.43 -12.04
CA ARG A 55 6.59 17.85 -12.72
C ARG A 55 6.17 17.35 -14.11
N ARG A 56 6.92 17.80 -15.11
CA ARG A 56 6.79 17.42 -16.52
C ARG A 56 7.95 16.54 -16.93
N PHE A 57 7.67 15.59 -17.82
CA PHE A 57 8.65 14.66 -18.36
C PHE A 57 8.81 14.91 -19.85
N GLY A 58 10.03 14.81 -20.35
CA GLY A 58 10.32 14.86 -21.78
C GLY A 58 9.95 13.57 -22.52
N SER A 59 9.78 12.45 -21.79
CA SER A 59 9.37 11.16 -22.37
C SER A 59 8.80 10.20 -21.34
N LEU A 60 8.08 9.18 -21.81
CA LEU A 60 7.65 8.06 -20.97
C LEU A 60 8.82 7.33 -20.33
N ALA A 61 9.93 7.16 -21.05
CA ALA A 61 11.15 6.52 -20.53
C ALA A 61 11.76 7.31 -19.36
N GLU A 62 11.69 8.63 -19.38
CA GLU A 62 12.11 9.46 -18.24
C GLU A 62 11.20 9.24 -17.03
N ALA A 63 9.87 9.28 -17.23
CA ALA A 63 8.89 9.02 -16.17
C ALA A 63 9.11 7.62 -15.54
N ALA A 64 9.34 6.60 -16.37
CA ALA A 64 9.61 5.23 -15.94
C ALA A 64 10.89 5.12 -15.10
N ARG A 65 12.00 5.77 -15.51
CA ARG A 65 13.24 5.78 -14.71
C ARG A 65 13.05 6.44 -13.35
N ILE A 66 12.31 7.54 -13.29
CA ILE A 66 11.98 8.23 -12.03
C ILE A 66 11.13 7.32 -11.16
N ARG A 67 10.10 6.67 -11.73
CA ARG A 67 9.23 5.72 -11.04
C ARG A 67 10.04 4.57 -10.44
N ALA A 68 10.84 3.90 -11.26
CA ALA A 68 11.69 2.76 -10.86
C ALA A 68 12.53 3.09 -9.62
N ARG A 69 13.17 4.27 -9.60
CA ARG A 69 13.96 4.75 -8.45
C ARG A 69 13.10 5.07 -7.23
N SER A 70 11.96 5.73 -7.43
CA SER A 70 11.10 6.20 -6.32
C SER A 70 10.34 5.08 -5.60
N THR A 71 10.02 4.00 -6.31
CA THR A 71 9.26 2.86 -5.77
C THR A 71 10.11 1.59 -5.63
N SER A 72 11.39 1.66 -5.99
CA SER A 72 12.32 0.51 -5.94
C SER A 72 11.77 -0.72 -6.68
N VAL A 73 11.32 -0.52 -7.92
CA VAL A 73 10.86 -1.58 -8.83
C VAL A 73 11.76 -1.66 -10.05
N THR A 74 11.72 -2.78 -10.78
CA THR A 74 12.42 -2.89 -12.07
C THR A 74 11.96 -1.83 -13.07
N LEU A 75 12.83 -1.51 -14.05
CA LEU A 75 12.48 -0.55 -15.10
C LEU A 75 11.31 -1.06 -15.96
N GLU A 76 11.20 -2.37 -16.16
CA GLU A 76 10.10 -3.01 -16.86
C GLU A 76 8.77 -2.76 -16.14
N ALA A 77 8.68 -3.13 -14.86
CA ALA A 77 7.53 -2.84 -14.00
C ALA A 77 7.18 -1.35 -13.98
N ALA A 78 8.19 -0.48 -13.84
CA ALA A 78 8.00 0.96 -13.83
C ALA A 78 7.48 1.52 -15.17
N THR A 79 7.82 0.88 -16.29
CA THR A 79 7.34 1.27 -17.61
C THR A 79 5.85 1.00 -17.72
N VAL A 80 5.40 -0.22 -17.39
CA VAL A 80 3.97 -0.58 -17.35
C VAL A 80 3.18 0.35 -16.42
N LEU A 81 3.73 0.65 -15.23
CA LEU A 81 3.11 1.60 -14.30
C LEU A 81 3.05 3.02 -14.87
N SER A 82 4.05 3.45 -15.63
CA SER A 82 4.12 4.81 -16.18
C SER A 82 3.22 4.99 -17.39
N GLU A 83 3.05 3.95 -18.22
CA GLU A 83 2.11 3.96 -19.36
C GLU A 83 0.69 4.26 -18.90
N ARG A 84 0.25 3.59 -17.83
CA ARG A 84 -1.06 3.86 -17.21
C ARG A 84 -1.05 5.11 -16.32
N GLY A 85 0.09 5.40 -15.68
CA GLY A 85 0.23 6.41 -14.64
C GLY A 85 0.51 7.81 -15.15
N THR A 86 0.63 8.02 -16.46
CA THR A 86 0.91 9.32 -17.07
C THR A 86 -0.19 9.75 -18.04
N ARG A 87 -0.24 11.05 -18.35
CA ARG A 87 -1.14 11.63 -19.36
C ARG A 87 -0.47 12.84 -19.99
N ILE A 88 -0.96 13.26 -21.17
CA ILE A 88 -0.54 14.51 -21.81
C ILE A 88 -1.35 15.67 -21.23
N ASP A 89 -0.66 16.75 -20.89
CA ASP A 89 -1.20 18.05 -20.48
C ASP A 89 -0.37 19.16 -21.13
N ASN A 90 -1.00 20.00 -21.94
CA ASN A 90 -0.33 21.08 -22.69
C ASN A 90 0.91 20.59 -23.47
N ASP A 91 0.73 19.53 -24.26
CA ASP A 91 1.79 18.85 -25.03
C ASP A 91 2.96 18.30 -24.20
N GLN A 92 2.79 18.17 -22.89
CA GLN A 92 3.81 17.63 -21.98
C GLN A 92 3.29 16.43 -21.21
N LEU A 93 4.16 15.45 -20.98
CA LEU A 93 3.82 14.27 -20.20
C LEU A 93 3.90 14.59 -18.71
N ILE A 94 2.83 14.29 -17.98
CA ILE A 94 2.74 14.48 -16.52
C ILE A 94 2.17 13.22 -15.85
N TRP A 95 2.30 13.13 -14.53
CA TRP A 95 1.58 12.10 -13.78
C TRP A 95 0.07 12.31 -13.89
N SER A 96 -0.68 11.22 -14.05
CA SER A 96 -2.14 11.26 -14.10
C SER A 96 -2.77 11.45 -12.71
N SER A 97 -2.01 11.20 -11.64
CA SER A 97 -2.46 11.31 -10.25
C SER A 97 -2.69 12.76 -9.81
N ASP A 98 -3.66 12.95 -8.92
CA ASP A 98 -3.85 14.21 -8.20
C ASP A 98 -2.66 14.46 -7.24
N PRO A 99 -1.95 15.60 -7.35
CA PRO A 99 -0.82 15.91 -6.46
C PRO A 99 -1.19 15.99 -4.97
N ARG A 100 -2.47 16.21 -4.63
CA ARG A 100 -2.97 16.22 -3.24
C ARG A 100 -2.88 14.85 -2.56
N LEU A 101 -2.73 13.77 -3.33
CA LEU A 101 -2.50 12.43 -2.78
C LEU A 101 -1.17 12.31 -2.02
N LEU A 102 -0.25 13.27 -2.22
CA LEU A 102 1.01 13.36 -1.49
C LEU A 102 0.89 14.17 -0.19
N TYR A 103 -0.30 14.65 0.17
CA TYR A 103 -0.49 15.44 1.37
C TYR A 103 -0.53 14.54 2.60
N ASP A 104 0.02 15.03 3.70
CA ASP A 104 -0.08 14.37 4.98
C ASP A 104 -1.53 14.30 5.44
N SER A 105 -1.96 13.11 5.91
CA SER A 105 -3.27 12.97 6.56
C SER A 105 -3.33 13.90 7.78
N PRO A 106 -4.41 14.69 7.95
CA PRO A 106 -4.56 15.58 9.11
C PRO A 106 -4.67 14.82 10.42
N MET A 107 -5.22 13.60 10.36
CA MET A 107 -5.30 12.69 11.48
C MET A 107 -5.00 11.27 10.99
N ARG A 108 -4.15 10.56 11.71
CA ARG A 108 -3.89 9.13 11.48
C ARG A 108 -4.46 8.34 12.65
N LEU A 109 -4.83 7.10 12.38
CA LEU A 109 -5.21 6.16 13.42
C LEU A 109 -3.99 5.84 14.30
N THR A 110 -4.23 5.46 15.55
CA THR A 110 -3.21 4.88 16.42
C THR A 110 -3.05 3.40 16.08
N GLU A 111 -2.02 2.73 16.59
CA GLU A 111 -1.94 1.27 16.46
C GLU A 111 -3.09 0.55 17.17
N ASP A 112 -3.64 1.13 18.24
CA ASP A 112 -4.79 0.55 18.95
C ASP A 112 -6.03 0.57 18.05
N HIS A 113 -6.29 1.70 17.37
CA HIS A 113 -7.36 1.78 16.37
C HIS A 113 -7.13 0.79 15.22
N ALA A 114 -5.91 0.72 14.69
CA ALA A 114 -5.60 -0.22 13.60
C ALA A 114 -5.83 -1.68 14.02
N CYS A 115 -5.41 -2.07 15.23
CA CYS A 115 -5.64 -3.42 15.75
C CYS A 115 -7.12 -3.69 16.03
N ALA A 116 -7.90 -2.70 16.45
CA ALA A 116 -9.35 -2.85 16.65
C ALA A 116 -10.09 -3.16 15.33
N PHE A 117 -9.76 -2.45 14.25
CA PHE A 117 -10.28 -2.79 12.91
C PHE A 117 -9.86 -4.19 12.49
N ILE A 118 -8.58 -4.54 12.66
CA ILE A 118 -8.07 -5.86 12.27
C ILE A 118 -8.76 -6.98 13.07
N GLY A 119 -8.96 -6.80 14.38
CA GLY A 119 -9.62 -7.78 15.22
C GLY A 119 -11.12 -7.93 14.97
N SER A 120 -11.71 -7.03 14.18
CA SER A 120 -13.11 -7.12 13.74
C SER A 120 -13.27 -7.86 12.42
N ILE A 121 -12.18 -8.28 11.77
CA ILE A 121 -12.21 -9.06 10.53
C ILE A 121 -12.70 -10.48 10.85
N LEU A 122 -13.81 -10.87 10.22
CA LEU A 122 -14.39 -12.22 10.33
C LEU A 122 -14.01 -13.15 9.18
N ALA A 123 -13.64 -12.58 8.03
CA ALA A 123 -13.31 -13.33 6.84
C ALA A 123 -11.94 -14.02 6.98
N PRO A 124 -11.76 -15.23 6.41
CA PRO A 124 -10.44 -15.81 6.25
C PRO A 124 -9.52 -14.84 5.53
N ALA A 125 -8.32 -14.64 6.07
CA ALA A 125 -7.35 -13.69 5.54
C ALA A 125 -6.02 -14.35 5.18
N LEU A 126 -5.37 -13.83 4.14
CA LEU A 126 -4.01 -14.16 3.74
C LEU A 126 -3.17 -12.89 3.69
N LEU A 127 -2.04 -12.90 4.39
CA LEU A 127 -0.99 -11.89 4.30
C LEU A 127 0.27 -12.48 3.65
N ILE A 128 0.59 -12.00 2.45
CA ILE A 128 1.83 -12.33 1.73
C ILE A 128 2.84 -11.20 1.94
N ARG A 129 4.06 -11.54 2.33
CA ARG A 129 5.15 -10.59 2.58
C ARG A 129 6.40 -10.94 1.81
N GLY A 130 7.16 -9.93 1.43
CA GLY A 130 8.54 -10.08 0.99
C GLY A 130 9.48 -10.27 2.17
N ASP A 131 10.48 -11.13 2.04
CA ASP A 131 11.58 -11.26 3.00
C ASP A 131 12.38 -9.96 3.11
N ASN A 132 12.43 -9.15 2.05
CA ASN A 132 13.01 -7.81 2.00
C ASN A 132 11.96 -6.69 1.82
N GLY A 133 10.79 -6.84 2.47
CA GLY A 133 9.69 -5.87 2.45
C GLY A 133 9.89 -4.60 3.29
N ILE A 134 8.81 -3.84 3.53
CA ILE A 134 8.87 -2.55 4.26
C ILE A 134 9.21 -2.71 5.74
N ASP A 135 10.29 -2.06 6.19
CA ASP A 135 10.77 -2.07 7.58
C ASP A 135 9.77 -1.57 8.62
N TYR A 136 9.05 -0.48 8.33
CA TYR A 136 8.01 0.03 9.24
C TYR A 136 6.99 -1.06 9.58
N LEU A 137 6.58 -1.83 8.57
CA LEU A 137 5.57 -2.86 8.73
C LEU A 137 6.09 -4.04 9.56
N ARG A 138 7.38 -4.39 9.45
CA ARG A 138 8.04 -5.41 10.30
C ARG A 138 7.82 -5.16 11.80
N LYS A 139 7.82 -3.89 12.23
CA LYS A 139 7.64 -3.51 13.65
C LYS A 139 6.21 -3.70 14.15
N VAL A 140 5.22 -3.45 13.28
CA VAL A 140 3.79 -3.48 13.66
C VAL A 140 3.12 -4.81 13.36
N TYR A 141 3.69 -5.63 12.47
CA TYR A 141 3.11 -6.90 12.05
C TYR A 141 2.84 -7.85 13.21
N LYS A 142 3.76 -7.97 14.18
CA LYS A 142 3.58 -8.89 15.31
C LYS A 142 2.25 -8.65 16.03
N ARG A 143 1.94 -7.38 16.31
CA ARG A 143 0.71 -6.99 17.02
C ARG A 143 -0.52 -7.15 16.13
N ARG A 144 -0.41 -6.77 14.86
CA ARG A 144 -1.52 -6.82 13.90
C ARG A 144 -1.90 -8.25 13.51
N VAL A 145 -0.92 -9.11 13.26
CA VAL A 145 -1.14 -10.55 13.00
C VAL A 145 -1.83 -11.20 14.18
N ALA A 146 -1.39 -10.90 15.42
CA ALA A 146 -2.02 -11.43 16.63
C ALA A 146 -3.45 -10.92 16.86
N ALA A 147 -3.85 -9.79 16.25
CA ALA A 147 -5.19 -9.25 16.38
C ALA A 147 -6.20 -9.94 15.44
N CYS A 148 -5.77 -10.52 14.32
CA CYS A 148 -6.67 -11.17 13.37
C CYS A 148 -6.86 -12.64 13.73
N ALA A 149 -8.10 -13.08 13.93
CA ALA A 149 -8.40 -14.44 14.40
C ALA A 149 -8.09 -15.52 13.35
N ASP A 150 -8.47 -15.29 12.10
CA ASP A 150 -8.27 -16.23 10.98
C ASP A 150 -7.35 -15.62 9.93
N LEU A 151 -6.04 -15.76 10.15
CA LEU A 151 -5.01 -15.20 9.28
C LEU A 151 -3.93 -16.21 8.96
N GLN A 152 -3.74 -16.47 7.67
CA GLN A 152 -2.58 -17.15 7.14
C GLN A 152 -1.50 -16.13 6.76
N THR A 153 -0.25 -16.40 7.10
CA THR A 153 0.89 -15.57 6.69
C THR A 153 1.86 -16.35 5.83
N ARG A 154 2.36 -15.72 4.77
CA ARG A 154 3.39 -16.24 3.88
C ARG A 154 4.51 -15.22 3.72
N VAL A 155 5.74 -15.70 3.75
CA VAL A 155 6.92 -14.90 3.46
C VAL A 155 7.58 -15.51 2.23
N LEU A 156 7.74 -14.72 1.18
CA LEU A 156 8.32 -15.10 -0.09
C LEU A 156 9.58 -14.27 -0.34
N PRO A 157 10.54 -14.76 -1.15
CA PRO A 157 11.63 -13.92 -1.63
C PRO A 157 11.07 -12.70 -2.38
N GLY A 158 11.62 -11.52 -2.08
CA GLY A 158 11.29 -10.30 -2.81
C GLY A 158 11.12 -9.07 -1.93
N GLY A 159 10.99 -7.92 -2.60
CA GLY A 159 10.79 -6.63 -1.97
C GLY A 159 9.32 -6.26 -1.76
N HIS A 160 9.07 -4.97 -1.52
CA HIS A 160 7.72 -4.42 -1.34
C HIS A 160 6.75 -4.69 -2.52
N HIS A 161 7.31 -4.80 -3.72
CA HIS A 161 6.55 -4.97 -4.96
C HIS A 161 6.70 -6.38 -5.55
N LEU A 162 6.93 -7.40 -4.74
CA LEU A 162 7.10 -8.80 -5.18
C LEU A 162 5.98 -9.35 -6.09
N HIS A 163 4.81 -8.75 -6.08
CA HIS A 163 3.68 -9.12 -6.95
C HIS A 163 3.77 -8.52 -8.37
N LEU A 164 4.71 -7.61 -8.60
CA LEU A 164 4.90 -6.90 -9.85
C LEU A 164 6.21 -7.28 -10.55
N GLU A 165 7.15 -7.89 -9.83
CA GLU A 165 8.43 -8.33 -10.40
C GLU A 165 8.29 -9.71 -11.05
N SER A 166 8.89 -9.88 -12.23
CA SER A 166 8.75 -11.08 -13.07
C SER A 166 9.32 -12.35 -12.42
N ASP A 167 10.30 -12.22 -11.53
CA ASP A 167 10.94 -13.33 -10.82
C ASP A 167 10.18 -13.78 -9.55
N THR A 168 9.24 -12.97 -9.05
CA THR A 168 8.51 -13.25 -7.81
C THR A 168 6.98 -13.31 -7.96
N ALA A 169 6.42 -12.75 -9.04
CA ALA A 169 4.96 -12.68 -9.23
C ALA A 169 4.28 -14.05 -9.27
N ASP A 170 4.88 -15.05 -9.93
CA ASP A 170 4.29 -16.40 -10.04
C ASP A 170 4.07 -17.05 -8.67
N ARG A 171 5.02 -16.88 -7.75
CA ARG A 171 4.89 -17.40 -6.37
C ARG A 171 3.77 -16.71 -5.59
N VAL A 172 3.56 -15.42 -5.83
CA VAL A 172 2.43 -14.69 -5.25
C VAL A 172 1.11 -15.24 -5.80
N ILE A 173 1.03 -15.50 -7.10
CA ILE A 173 -0.15 -16.07 -7.76
C ILE A 173 -0.47 -17.45 -7.20
N GLU A 174 0.53 -18.32 -7.03
CA GLU A 174 0.38 -19.66 -6.46
C GLU A 174 -0.21 -19.63 -5.04
N GLU A 175 0.32 -18.78 -4.16
CA GLU A 175 -0.19 -18.63 -2.78
C GLU A 175 -1.64 -18.11 -2.76
N ILE A 176 -1.97 -17.16 -3.64
CA ILE A 176 -3.34 -16.63 -3.76
C ILE A 176 -4.29 -17.71 -4.26
N ASN A 177 -3.92 -18.45 -5.30
CA ASN A 177 -4.75 -19.51 -5.87
C ASN A 177 -4.96 -20.66 -4.88
N SER A 178 -3.91 -21.06 -4.16
CA SER A 178 -3.98 -22.07 -3.10
C SER A 178 -4.95 -21.64 -2.00
N PHE A 179 -4.82 -20.41 -1.51
CA PHE A 179 -5.70 -19.87 -0.48
C PHE A 179 -7.15 -19.78 -0.95
N VAL A 180 -7.40 -19.16 -2.10
CA VAL A 180 -8.76 -18.99 -2.63
C VAL A 180 -9.40 -20.33 -3.00
N GLY A 181 -8.62 -21.26 -3.56
CA GLY A 181 -9.08 -22.60 -3.90
C GLY A 181 -9.46 -23.44 -2.68
N GLY A 182 -8.83 -23.21 -1.53
CA GLY A 182 -9.19 -23.86 -0.26
C GLY A 182 -10.44 -23.30 0.43
N LEU A 183 -11.04 -22.22 -0.10
CA LEU A 183 -12.27 -21.62 0.44
C LEU A 183 -13.54 -22.07 -0.31
N VAL A 184 -13.40 -22.78 -1.43
CA VAL A 184 -14.48 -23.32 -2.25
C VAL A 184 -14.73 -24.78 -1.87
#